data_AF-A0A2V6G7A9-F1
#
_entry.id   AF-A0A2V6G7A9-F1
#
_cell.length_a   1.000
_cell.length_b   1.000
_cell.length_c   1.000
_cell.angle_alpha   90.00
_cell.angle_beta   90.00
_cell.angle_gamma   90.00
#
_symmetry.space_group_name_H-M   'P 1'
#
loop_
_entity.id
_entity.type
_entity.pdbx_description
1 polymer ?
#
loop_
_entity_poly.entity_id
_entity_poly.type
_entity_poly.pdbx_seq_one_letter_code
_entity_poly.pdbx_strand_id
1 'polypeptide(L)'
;MNQRAGWIREKAATSLNPSQVETTLVQLNEQWPANAIPLAEVIEQFPLGETALLHLLAVSSICATRLTRNPETLLWLAQPKVCLASRGHAEMVAELHALAGDSVAENNFGALRFWKGREMTRVAVRELAAVAPLEETTGELSQIAEICLRRVFDFWDAELRQRYGSPKAEFAILALGKLGGGELNHSSDVDLLFLYSEEGQLAPHISYH
;
A
#
# COMPACT_ATOMS: atom_id res chain seq x y z
N MET A 1 7.19 7.61 -36.52
CA MET A 1 6.81 8.15 -35.19
C MET A 1 5.33 8.54 -35.23
N ASN A 2 4.37 7.72 -34.76
CA ASN A 2 3.12 8.19 -34.11
C ASN A 2 2.02 7.14 -33.82
N GLN A 3 2.12 5.86 -34.19
CA GLN A 3 1.06 4.90 -33.83
C GLN A 3 1.08 4.50 -32.34
N ARG A 4 2.25 4.43 -31.70
CA ARG A 4 2.37 4.07 -30.26
C ARG A 4 1.79 5.11 -29.30
N ALA A 5 1.54 6.35 -29.73
CA ALA A 5 0.95 7.43 -28.92
C ALA A 5 -0.52 7.73 -29.28
N GLY A 6 -1.10 7.03 -30.26
CA GLY A 6 -2.49 7.25 -30.68
C GLY A 6 -3.47 6.77 -29.61
N TRP A 7 -3.32 5.53 -29.17
CA TRP A 7 -4.19 4.89 -28.18
C TRP A 7 -4.16 5.60 -26.81
N ILE A 8 -3.00 6.14 -26.40
CA ILE A 8 -2.88 6.87 -25.12
C ILE A 8 -3.79 8.11 -25.14
N ARG A 9 -3.71 8.90 -26.22
CA ARG A 9 -4.53 10.10 -26.38
C ARG A 9 -6.01 9.78 -26.48
N GLU A 10 -6.36 8.71 -27.18
CA GLU A 10 -7.73 8.21 -27.27
C GLU A 10 -8.30 7.84 -25.90
N LYS A 11 -7.60 6.99 -25.13
CA LYS A 11 -8.02 6.60 -23.79
C LYS A 11 -8.11 7.80 -22.84
N ALA A 12 -7.10 8.68 -22.85
CA ALA A 12 -7.08 9.87 -22.01
C ALA A 12 -8.23 10.85 -22.31
N ALA A 13 -8.58 11.05 -23.58
CA ALA A 13 -9.64 11.98 -23.99
C ALA A 13 -11.02 11.65 -23.42
N THR A 14 -11.27 10.38 -23.08
CA THR A 14 -12.53 9.92 -22.49
C THR A 14 -12.58 10.02 -20.96
N SER A 15 -11.47 10.38 -20.32
CA SER A 15 -11.35 10.42 -18.86
C SER A 15 -11.75 11.76 -18.26
N LEU A 16 -12.00 11.77 -16.94
CA LEU A 16 -12.33 12.99 -16.18
C LEU A 16 -11.20 14.03 -16.14
N ASN A 17 -9.94 13.59 -16.32
CA ASN A 17 -8.77 14.47 -16.35
C ASN A 17 -7.78 14.00 -17.42
N PRO A 18 -8.02 14.36 -18.70
CA PRO A 18 -7.24 13.86 -19.83
C PRO A 18 -5.74 14.12 -19.71
N SER A 19 -5.33 15.32 -19.29
CA SER A 19 -3.91 15.68 -19.18
C SER A 19 -3.17 14.82 -18.16
N GLN A 20 -3.78 14.55 -17.00
CA GLN A 20 -3.19 13.68 -15.99
C GLN A 20 -3.10 12.23 -16.47
N VAL A 21 -4.16 11.71 -17.09
CA VAL A 21 -4.19 10.33 -17.60
C VAL A 21 -3.17 10.15 -18.72
N GLU A 22 -3.12 11.07 -19.69
CA GLU A 22 -2.14 11.04 -20.78
C GLU A 22 -0.71 11.05 -20.25
N THR A 23 -0.39 11.99 -19.35
CA THR A 23 0.95 12.07 -18.73
C THR A 23 1.32 10.77 -18.02
N THR A 24 0.38 10.21 -17.26
CA THR A 24 0.59 8.97 -16.50
C THR A 24 0.82 7.78 -17.42
N LEU A 25 0.01 7.64 -18.47
CA LEU A 25 0.12 6.54 -19.43
C LEU A 25 1.39 6.63 -20.28
N VAL A 26 1.83 7.84 -20.66
CA VAL A 26 3.13 8.04 -21.32
C VAL A 26 4.26 7.56 -20.42
N GLN A 27 4.30 8.02 -19.17
CA GLN A 27 5.33 7.63 -18.20
C GLN A 27 5.33 6.12 -17.92
N LEU A 28 4.15 5.52 -17.74
CA LEU A 28 4.00 4.08 -17.57
C LEU A 28 4.52 3.32 -18.80
N ASN A 29 4.19 3.79 -20.00
CA ASN A 29 4.62 3.14 -21.25
C ASN A 29 6.14 3.22 -21.46
N GLU A 30 6.77 4.32 -21.05
CA GLU A 30 8.23 4.48 -21.12
C GLU A 30 8.98 3.56 -20.15
N GLN A 31 8.41 3.35 -18.96
CA GLN A 31 9.00 2.52 -17.90
C GLN A 31 8.44 1.09 -17.87
N TRP A 32 7.66 0.71 -18.88
CA TRP A 32 6.95 -0.56 -18.89
C TRP A 32 7.93 -1.75 -18.95
N PRO A 33 7.72 -2.83 -18.17
CA PRO A 33 8.62 -3.97 -18.19
C PRO A 33 8.67 -4.63 -19.57
N ALA A 34 9.86 -4.78 -20.15
CA ALA A 34 10.05 -5.26 -21.52
C ALA A 34 9.49 -6.68 -21.78
N ASN A 35 9.41 -7.51 -20.74
CA ASN A 35 8.92 -8.89 -20.80
C ASN A 35 7.45 -9.04 -20.38
N ALA A 36 6.76 -7.94 -20.06
CA ALA A 36 5.35 -7.97 -19.71
C ALA A 36 4.45 -7.90 -20.94
N ILE A 37 3.20 -8.34 -20.80
CA ILE A 37 2.15 -8.06 -21.77
C ILE A 37 2.04 -6.53 -22.02
N PRO A 38 1.73 -6.07 -23.24
CA PRO A 38 1.69 -4.64 -23.56
C PRO A 38 0.77 -3.85 -22.62
N LEU A 39 1.20 -2.65 -22.21
CA LEU A 39 0.41 -1.79 -21.31
C LEU A 39 -1.03 -1.57 -21.79
N ALA A 40 -1.22 -1.35 -23.10
CA ALA A 40 -2.54 -1.17 -23.68
C ALA A 40 -3.45 -2.39 -23.44
N GLU A 41 -2.90 -3.60 -23.59
CA GLU A 41 -3.61 -4.85 -23.35
C GLU A 41 -3.97 -5.03 -21.86
N VAL A 42 -3.07 -4.64 -20.94
CA VAL A 42 -3.34 -4.67 -19.50
C VAL A 42 -4.49 -3.75 -19.11
N ILE A 43 -4.56 -2.57 -19.73
CA ILE A 43 -5.62 -1.58 -19.48
C ILE A 43 -6.96 -2.10 -20.04
N GLU A 44 -6.95 -2.61 -21.28
CA GLU A 44 -8.15 -3.13 -21.94
C GLU A 44 -8.73 -4.35 -21.23
N GLN A 45 -7.86 -5.22 -20.71
CA GLN A 45 -8.24 -6.45 -20.00
C GLN A 45 -8.27 -6.26 -18.48
N PHE A 46 -8.25 -5.03 -17.97
CA PHE A 46 -8.19 -4.79 -16.54
C PHE A 46 -9.41 -5.43 -15.84
N PRO A 47 -9.24 -6.23 -14.76
CA PRO A 47 -10.33 -7.04 -14.21
C PRO A 47 -11.56 -6.25 -13.75
N LEU A 48 -11.36 -5.00 -13.33
CA LEU A 48 -12.44 -4.09 -12.90
C LEU A 48 -12.95 -3.17 -14.03
N GLY A 49 -12.49 -3.41 -15.26
CA GLY A 49 -12.78 -2.61 -16.43
C GLY A 49 -11.79 -1.46 -16.65
N GLU A 50 -11.53 -1.16 -17.92
CA GLU A 50 -10.67 -0.05 -18.36
C GLU A 50 -11.09 1.29 -17.71
N THR A 51 -12.40 1.57 -17.68
CA THR A 51 -12.94 2.82 -17.13
C THR A 51 -12.57 3.01 -15.66
N ALA A 52 -12.59 1.95 -14.83
CA ALA A 52 -12.23 2.05 -13.42
C ALA A 52 -10.76 2.44 -13.23
N LEU A 53 -9.87 1.84 -14.02
CA LEU A 53 -8.45 2.18 -13.99
C LEU A 53 -8.20 3.61 -14.48
N LEU A 54 -8.80 4.02 -15.61
CA LEU A 54 -8.65 5.39 -16.12
C LEU A 54 -9.23 6.43 -15.16
N HIS A 55 -10.34 6.12 -14.48
CA HIS A 55 -10.90 6.96 -13.42
C HIS A 55 -9.93 7.08 -12.23
N LEU A 56 -9.33 5.99 -11.76
CA LEU A 56 -8.31 6.03 -10.70
C LEU A 56 -7.15 6.96 -11.09
N LEU A 57 -6.64 6.82 -12.32
CA LEU A 57 -5.56 7.65 -12.84
C LEU A 57 -5.97 9.12 -12.97
N ALA A 58 -7.23 9.41 -13.28
CA ALA A 58 -7.75 10.77 -13.41
C ALA A 58 -7.94 11.47 -12.06
N VAL A 59 -8.45 10.75 -11.05
CA VAL A 59 -8.87 11.35 -9.77
C VAL A 59 -7.80 11.26 -8.67
N SER A 60 -6.84 10.33 -8.77
CA SER A 60 -5.83 10.10 -7.74
C SER A 60 -4.41 10.25 -8.30
N SER A 61 -3.86 11.47 -8.19
CA SER A 61 -2.46 11.75 -8.56
C SER A 61 -1.45 10.94 -7.73
N ILE A 62 -1.84 10.58 -6.49
CA ILE A 62 -1.06 9.70 -5.62
C ILE A 62 -0.97 8.30 -6.22
N CYS A 63 -2.10 7.70 -6.64
CA CYS A 63 -2.08 6.38 -7.28
C CYS A 63 -1.36 6.41 -8.63
N ALA A 64 -1.58 7.45 -9.44
CA ALA A 64 -0.86 7.67 -10.69
C ALA A 64 0.67 7.68 -10.46
N THR A 65 1.14 8.45 -9.47
CA THR A 65 2.57 8.53 -9.11
C THR A 65 3.12 7.20 -8.60
N ARG A 66 2.33 6.42 -7.84
CA ARG A 66 2.76 5.10 -7.35
C ARG A 66 2.94 4.12 -8.49
N LEU A 67 1.98 4.09 -9.42
CA LEU A 67 2.00 3.21 -10.59
C LEU A 67 3.14 3.59 -11.53
N THR A 68 3.38 4.89 -11.78
CA THR A 68 4.49 5.32 -12.65
C THR A 68 5.84 4.97 -12.04
N ARG A 69 6.01 5.13 -10.72
CA ARG A 69 7.25 4.75 -10.02
C ARG A 69 7.49 3.25 -9.97
N ASN A 70 6.43 2.43 -9.97
CA ASN A 70 6.52 0.98 -9.91
C ASN A 70 5.48 0.33 -10.85
N PRO A 71 5.75 0.28 -12.17
CA PRO A 71 4.80 -0.20 -13.18
C PRO A 71 4.34 -1.65 -12.96
N GLU A 72 5.17 -2.50 -12.37
CA GLU A 72 4.81 -3.89 -12.00
C GLU A 72 3.62 -3.96 -11.02
N THR A 73 3.36 -2.87 -10.28
CA THR A 73 2.16 -2.77 -9.44
C THR A 73 0.88 -2.92 -10.26
N LEU A 74 0.86 -2.40 -11.49
CA LEU A 74 -0.29 -2.53 -12.37
C LEU A 74 -0.47 -3.99 -12.83
N LEU A 75 0.63 -4.72 -13.08
CA LEU A 75 0.58 -6.16 -13.40
C LEU A 75 0.06 -6.98 -12.22
N TRP A 76 0.44 -6.61 -11.00
CA TRP A 76 -0.10 -7.22 -9.78
C TRP A 76 -1.60 -6.93 -9.62
N LEU A 77 -2.03 -5.67 -9.81
CA LEU A 77 -3.45 -5.29 -9.80
C LEU A 77 -4.26 -5.99 -10.91
N ALA A 78 -3.66 -6.23 -12.08
CA ALA A 78 -4.34 -6.89 -13.19
C ALA A 78 -4.66 -8.38 -12.93
N GLN A 79 -4.19 -8.96 -11.81
CA GLN A 79 -4.54 -10.32 -11.43
C GLN A 79 -5.97 -10.36 -10.84
N PRO A 80 -6.91 -11.18 -11.37
CA PRO A 80 -8.28 -11.24 -10.86
C PRO A 80 -8.38 -11.57 -9.38
N LYS A 81 -7.51 -12.46 -8.88
CA LYS A 81 -7.44 -12.82 -7.45
C LYS A 81 -7.07 -11.65 -6.53
N VAL A 82 -6.42 -10.62 -7.06
CA VAL A 82 -6.01 -9.43 -6.30
C VAL A 82 -7.14 -8.41 -6.31
N CYS A 83 -7.65 -8.03 -7.48
CA CYS A 83 -8.59 -6.91 -7.58
C CYS A 83 -10.07 -7.28 -7.33
N LEU A 84 -10.48 -8.53 -7.55
CA LEU A 84 -11.90 -8.90 -7.44
C LEU A 84 -12.33 -9.33 -6.04
N ALA A 85 -11.39 -9.60 -5.13
CA ALA A 85 -11.69 -10.14 -3.81
C ALA A 85 -11.21 -9.22 -2.68
N SER A 86 -11.91 -9.28 -1.56
CA SER A 86 -11.42 -8.78 -0.27
C SER A 86 -10.18 -9.57 0.14
N ARG A 87 -9.22 -8.91 0.78
CA ARG A 87 -8.04 -9.56 1.34
C ARG A 87 -8.14 -9.61 2.85
N GLY A 88 -7.90 -10.78 3.42
CA GLY A 88 -7.86 -10.96 4.87
C GLY A 88 -6.51 -10.59 5.47
N HIS A 89 -6.50 -10.25 6.76
CA HIS A 89 -5.29 -9.90 7.51
C HIS A 89 -4.13 -10.90 7.33
N ALA A 90 -4.41 -12.21 7.47
CA ALA A 90 -3.39 -13.24 7.33
C ALA A 90 -2.76 -13.30 5.93
N GLU A 91 -3.57 -13.08 4.90
CA GLU A 91 -3.12 -13.05 3.50
C GLU A 91 -2.22 -11.84 3.24
N MET A 92 -2.64 -10.67 3.71
CA MET A 92 -1.89 -9.42 3.62
C MET A 92 -0.54 -9.51 4.34
N VAL A 93 -0.51 -10.08 5.54
CA VAL A 93 0.73 -10.32 6.29
C VAL A 93 1.65 -11.28 5.55
N ALA A 94 1.14 -12.39 5.03
CA ALA A 94 1.94 -13.36 4.28
C ALA A 94 2.58 -12.74 3.03
N GLU A 95 1.84 -11.91 2.29
CA GLU A 95 2.38 -11.22 1.12
C GLU A 95 3.44 -10.17 1.49
N LEU A 96 3.22 -9.40 2.56
CA LEU A 96 4.21 -8.45 3.06
C LEU A 96 5.51 -9.16 3.46
N HIS A 97 5.42 -10.31 4.12
CA HIS A 97 6.60 -11.12 4.45
C HIS A 97 7.35 -11.58 3.20
N ALA A 98 6.64 -12.09 2.19
CA ALA A 98 7.26 -12.49 0.93
C ALA A 98 7.93 -11.32 0.20
N LEU A 99 7.40 -10.11 0.35
CA LEU A 99 7.91 -8.90 -0.29
C LEU A 99 9.10 -8.27 0.43
N ALA A 100 9.05 -8.22 1.77
CA ALA A 100 10.08 -7.55 2.58
C ALA A 100 11.35 -8.37 2.76
N GLY A 101 11.33 -9.68 2.46
CA GLY A 101 12.46 -10.57 2.66
C GLY A 101 12.87 -10.63 4.13
N ASP A 102 14.18 -10.69 4.38
CA ASP A 102 14.73 -10.91 5.72
C ASP A 102 14.66 -9.67 6.63
N SER A 103 14.58 -8.45 6.07
CA SER A 103 14.61 -7.22 6.86
C SER A 103 13.57 -6.19 6.44
N VAL A 104 12.53 -6.04 7.28
CA VAL A 104 11.45 -5.07 7.04
C VAL A 104 11.90 -3.61 7.18
N ALA A 105 13.01 -3.34 7.87
CA ALA A 105 13.48 -1.99 8.17
C ALA A 105 14.46 -1.41 7.14
N GLU A 106 14.93 -2.22 6.19
CA GLU A 106 15.81 -1.76 5.12
C GLU A 106 15.24 -0.55 4.38
N ASN A 107 16.14 0.35 3.98
CA ASN A 107 15.80 1.61 3.31
C ASN A 107 14.72 2.39 4.06
N ASN A 108 14.84 2.44 5.40
CA ASN A 108 13.87 3.05 6.30
C ASN A 108 12.47 2.45 6.10
N PHE A 109 12.29 1.14 6.16
CA PHE A 109 11.00 0.48 5.86
C PHE A 109 10.51 0.67 4.42
N GLY A 110 11.43 0.62 3.44
CA GLY A 110 11.12 0.82 2.02
C GLY A 110 10.09 -0.19 1.49
N ALA A 111 10.30 -1.48 1.79
CA ALA A 111 9.38 -2.57 1.44
C ALA A 111 7.97 -2.36 2.03
N LEU A 112 7.88 -1.98 3.31
CA LEU A 112 6.62 -1.73 3.99
C LEU A 112 5.85 -0.55 3.37
N ARG A 113 6.56 0.55 3.04
CA ARG A 113 5.94 1.69 2.36
C ARG A 113 5.44 1.35 0.98
N PHE A 114 6.21 0.57 0.22
CA PHE A 114 5.80 0.10 -1.10
C PHE A 114 4.56 -0.78 -1.00
N TRP A 115 4.57 -1.79 -0.12
CA TRP A 115 3.43 -2.66 0.13
C TRP A 115 2.17 -1.88 0.55
N LYS A 116 2.30 -0.97 1.53
CA LYS A 116 1.19 -0.10 1.97
C LYS A 116 0.62 0.70 0.79
N GLY A 117 1.49 1.34 0.01
CA GLY A 117 1.08 2.15 -1.13
C GLY A 117 0.35 1.32 -2.19
N ARG A 118 0.85 0.12 -2.45
CA ARG A 118 0.26 -0.86 -3.38
C ARG A 118 -1.12 -1.34 -2.92
N GLU A 119 -1.27 -1.76 -1.67
CA GLU A 119 -2.56 -2.18 -1.11
C GLU A 119 -3.57 -1.04 -1.09
N MET A 120 -3.18 0.16 -0.67
CA MET A 120 -4.07 1.32 -0.71
C MET A 120 -4.53 1.64 -2.14
N THR A 121 -3.68 1.45 -3.16
CA THR A 121 -4.07 1.63 -4.56
C THR A 121 -5.05 0.55 -5.02
N ARG A 122 -4.92 -0.69 -4.55
CA ARG A 122 -5.90 -1.76 -4.78
C ARG A 122 -7.26 -1.42 -4.18
N VAL A 123 -7.30 -0.98 -2.93
CA VAL A 123 -8.57 -0.58 -2.28
C VAL A 123 -9.21 0.58 -3.06
N ALA A 124 -8.44 1.60 -3.43
CA ALA A 124 -8.95 2.76 -4.15
C ALA A 124 -9.61 2.40 -5.49
N VAL A 125 -9.01 1.47 -6.26
CA VAL A 125 -9.61 1.07 -7.55
C VAL A 125 -10.89 0.24 -7.35
N ARG A 126 -10.98 -0.55 -6.28
CA ARG A 126 -12.20 -1.31 -5.92
C ARG A 126 -13.34 -0.38 -5.50
N GLU A 127 -13.04 0.67 -4.75
CA GLU A 127 -14.01 1.72 -4.39
C GLU A 127 -14.54 2.43 -5.64
N LEU A 128 -13.64 2.85 -6.55
CA LEU A 128 -14.03 3.54 -7.78
C LEU A 128 -14.79 2.65 -8.78
N ALA A 129 -14.50 1.35 -8.77
CA ALA A 129 -15.25 0.36 -9.56
C ALA A 129 -16.60 -0.02 -8.92
N ALA A 130 -16.90 0.46 -7.71
CA ALA A 130 -18.10 0.13 -6.94
C ALA A 130 -18.31 -1.38 -6.76
N VAL A 131 -17.22 -2.15 -6.61
CA VAL A 131 -17.26 -3.62 -6.45
C VAL A 131 -17.15 -4.08 -4.99
N ALA A 132 -16.89 -3.17 -4.06
CA ALA A 132 -16.77 -3.45 -2.64
C ALA A 132 -17.60 -2.44 -1.83
N PRO A 133 -18.30 -2.87 -0.77
CA PRO A 133 -19.03 -1.98 0.12
C PRO A 133 -18.06 -1.15 0.98
N LEU A 134 -18.53 -0.01 1.49
CA LEU A 134 -17.71 0.93 2.26
C LEU A 134 -17.13 0.30 3.53
N GLU A 135 -17.90 -0.54 4.21
CA GLU A 135 -17.48 -1.24 5.42
C GLU A 135 -16.31 -2.19 5.14
N GLU A 136 -16.28 -2.79 3.95
CA GLU A 136 -15.18 -3.66 3.54
C GLU A 136 -13.92 -2.85 3.24
N THR A 137 -14.03 -1.78 2.45
CA THR A 137 -12.85 -1.01 2.05
C THR A 137 -12.23 -0.25 3.22
N THR A 138 -13.05 0.30 4.11
CA THR A 138 -12.56 0.93 5.36
C THR A 138 -11.97 -0.09 6.33
N GLY A 139 -12.52 -1.30 6.39
CA GLY A 139 -11.94 -2.42 7.13
C GLY A 139 -10.58 -2.87 6.58
N GLU A 140 -10.42 -2.95 5.26
CA GLU A 140 -9.13 -3.26 4.61
C GLU A 140 -8.10 -2.15 4.88
N LEU A 141 -8.49 -0.87 4.78
CA LEU A 141 -7.61 0.26 5.11
C LEU A 141 -7.15 0.24 6.56
N SER A 142 -8.04 -0.15 7.48
CA SER A 142 -7.73 -0.31 8.89
C SER A 142 -6.72 -1.44 9.12
N GLN A 143 -6.91 -2.59 8.47
CA GLN A 143 -5.97 -3.71 8.53
C GLN A 143 -4.59 -3.33 7.95
N ILE A 144 -4.55 -2.59 6.84
CA ILE A 144 -3.28 -2.11 6.26
C ILE A 144 -2.52 -1.25 7.28
N ALA A 145 -3.22 -0.34 7.97
CA ALA A 145 -2.60 0.50 9.00
C ALA A 145 -2.12 -0.33 10.19
N GLU A 146 -2.93 -1.26 10.69
CA GLU A 146 -2.58 -2.15 11.80
C GLU A 146 -1.34 -2.99 11.49
N ILE A 147 -1.28 -3.60 10.30
CA ILE A 147 -0.10 -4.36 9.85
C ILE A 147 1.13 -3.46 9.82
N CYS A 148 1.03 -2.25 9.26
CA CYS A 148 2.15 -1.30 9.26
C CYS A 148 2.63 -0.97 10.68
N LEU A 149 1.70 -0.64 11.58
CA LEU A 149 2.02 -0.31 12.97
C LEU A 149 2.71 -1.48 13.66
N ARG A 150 2.15 -2.69 13.51
CA ARG A 150 2.69 -3.90 14.13
C ARG A 150 4.10 -4.19 13.65
N ARG A 151 4.36 -4.09 12.34
CA ARG A 151 5.70 -4.35 11.78
C ARG A 151 6.75 -3.32 12.22
N VAL A 152 6.37 -2.04 12.33
CA VAL A 152 7.28 -1.01 12.84
C VAL A 152 7.54 -1.21 14.33
N PHE A 153 6.50 -1.52 15.11
CA PHE A 153 6.62 -1.79 16.54
C PHE A 153 7.50 -3.01 16.80
N ASP A 154 7.22 -4.16 16.18
CA ASP A 154 7.97 -5.40 16.42
C ASP A 154 9.47 -5.23 16.10
N PHE A 155 9.80 -4.46 15.05
CA PHE A 155 11.19 -4.14 14.72
C PHE A 155 11.86 -3.30 15.82
N TRP A 156 11.24 -2.18 16.21
CA TRP A 156 11.84 -1.30 17.21
C TRP A 156 11.85 -1.89 18.61
N ASP A 157 10.84 -2.68 18.99
CA ASP A 157 10.84 -3.41 20.25
C ASP A 157 12.03 -4.39 20.31
N ALA A 158 12.28 -5.16 19.24
CA ALA A 158 13.43 -6.05 19.17
C ALA A 158 14.78 -5.29 19.24
N GLU A 159 14.95 -4.24 18.43
CA GLU A 159 16.17 -3.42 18.41
C GLU A 159 16.46 -2.74 19.76
N LEU A 160 15.44 -2.14 20.38
CA LEU A 160 15.60 -1.45 21.66
C LEU A 160 15.87 -2.44 22.79
N ARG A 161 15.22 -3.60 22.79
CA ARG A 161 15.49 -4.67 23.77
C ARG A 161 16.90 -5.24 23.62
N GLN A 162 17.38 -5.40 22.40
CA GLN A 162 18.75 -5.84 22.15
C GLN A 162 19.77 -4.81 22.65
N ARG A 163 19.51 -3.52 22.40
CA ARG A 163 20.45 -2.44 22.74
C ARG A 163 20.45 -2.06 24.23
N TYR A 164 19.29 -2.06 24.86
CA TYR A 164 19.10 -1.50 26.20
C TYR A 164 18.61 -2.51 27.24
N GLY A 165 18.34 -3.75 26.83
CA GLY A 165 17.75 -4.78 27.68
C GLY A 165 16.22 -4.78 27.64
N SER A 166 15.62 -5.85 28.16
CA SER A 166 14.17 -6.02 28.19
C SER A 166 13.56 -5.47 29.49
N PRO A 167 12.71 -4.44 29.43
CA PRO A 167 11.99 -3.99 30.62
C PRO A 167 10.99 -5.06 31.09
N LYS A 168 10.73 -5.09 32.40
CA LYS A 168 9.69 -5.95 33.01
C LYS A 168 8.28 -5.36 32.90
N ALA A 169 8.16 -4.14 32.38
CA ALA A 169 6.88 -3.47 32.17
C ALA A 169 6.15 -4.03 30.94
N GLU A 170 4.82 -4.10 31.04
CA GLU A 170 3.95 -4.36 29.91
C GLU A 170 3.83 -3.11 29.04
N PHE A 171 3.61 -3.28 27.74
CA PHE A 171 3.44 -2.19 26.78
C PHE A 171 2.24 -2.46 25.88
N ALA A 172 1.45 -1.43 25.63
CA ALA A 172 0.31 -1.48 24.73
C ALA A 172 0.23 -0.26 23.82
N ILE A 173 -0.24 -0.48 22.60
CA ILE A 173 -0.60 0.58 21.65
C ILE A 173 -2.12 0.55 21.52
N LEU A 174 -2.78 1.65 21.84
CA LEU A 174 -4.21 1.82 21.61
C LEU A 174 -4.40 2.71 20.38
N ALA A 175 -5.10 2.17 19.39
CA ALA A 175 -5.61 2.96 18.29
C ALA A 175 -6.88 3.71 18.72
N LEU A 176 -6.90 5.01 18.47
CA LEU A 176 -8.05 5.88 18.72
C LEU A 176 -8.71 6.27 17.39
N GLY A 177 -9.79 7.04 17.47
CA GLY A 177 -10.48 7.59 16.30
C GLY A 177 -10.91 6.50 15.31
N LYS A 178 -10.74 6.78 14.02
CA LYS A 178 -11.18 5.88 12.94
C LYS A 178 -10.46 4.54 12.91
N LEU A 179 -9.17 4.51 13.25
CA LEU A 179 -8.47 3.22 13.36
C LEU A 179 -9.00 2.40 14.53
N GLY A 180 -9.25 3.04 15.68
CA GLY A 180 -9.88 2.38 16.83
C GLY A 180 -11.28 1.83 16.52
N GLY A 181 -12.02 2.48 15.62
CA GLY A 181 -13.32 2.02 15.12
C GLY A 181 -13.26 1.05 13.93
N GLY A 182 -12.09 0.77 13.37
CA GLY A 182 -11.95 -0.10 12.18
C GLY A 182 -12.47 0.52 10.88
N GLU A 183 -12.57 1.85 10.82
CA GLU A 183 -13.21 2.60 9.73
C GLU A 183 -12.28 3.65 9.08
N LEU A 184 -10.98 3.34 8.97
CA LEU A 184 -10.03 4.24 8.29
C LEU A 184 -10.42 4.52 6.84
N ASN A 185 -10.15 5.75 6.39
CA ASN A 185 -10.22 6.12 4.98
C ASN A 185 -8.83 6.50 4.43
N HIS A 186 -8.71 6.68 3.11
CA HIS A 186 -7.44 6.89 2.41
C HIS A 186 -6.59 8.09 2.91
N SER A 187 -7.22 9.11 3.49
CA SER A 187 -6.56 10.34 3.95
C SER A 187 -6.56 10.48 5.48
N SER A 188 -6.96 9.44 6.21
CA SER A 188 -7.02 9.50 7.66
C SER A 188 -5.62 9.45 8.27
N ASP A 189 -5.39 10.33 9.23
CA ASP A 189 -4.30 10.17 10.17
C ASP A 189 -4.58 9.01 11.13
N VAL A 190 -3.53 8.53 11.78
CA VAL A 190 -3.61 7.46 12.77
C VAL A 190 -3.35 8.03 14.16
N ASP A 191 -4.37 8.00 15.00
CA ASP A 191 -4.30 8.46 16.38
C ASP A 191 -3.90 7.29 17.31
N LEU A 192 -2.75 7.40 17.99
CA LEU A 192 -2.22 6.35 18.86
C LEU A 192 -1.99 6.86 20.28
N LEU A 193 -2.30 6.02 21.26
CA LEU A 193 -1.90 6.19 22.64
C LEU A 193 -0.98 5.03 23.04
N PHE A 194 0.20 5.35 23.57
CA PHE A 194 1.16 4.37 24.08
C PHE A 194 1.03 4.27 25.61
N LEU A 195 0.83 3.05 26.10
CA LEU A 195 0.67 2.75 27.51
C LEU A 195 1.75 1.78 27.99
N TYR A 196 2.18 1.95 29.23
CA TYR A 196 3.07 1.02 29.92
C TYR A 196 2.68 0.85 31.38
N SER A 197 2.90 -0.32 31.95
CA SER A 197 2.37 -0.68 33.28
C SER A 197 3.09 -0.01 34.45
N GLU A 198 4.39 0.23 34.33
CA GLU A 198 5.23 0.83 35.38
C GLU A 198 6.50 1.46 34.77
N GLU A 199 7.15 2.39 35.48
CA GLU A 199 8.43 2.95 35.03
C GLU A 199 9.47 1.82 34.87
N GLY A 200 9.91 1.59 33.64
CA GLY A 200 10.89 0.55 33.34
C GLY A 200 12.30 0.93 33.81
N GLN A 201 12.85 0.20 34.78
CA GLN A 201 14.28 0.26 35.07
C GLN A 201 15.04 -0.70 34.15
N LEU A 202 15.92 -0.15 33.32
CA LEU A 202 16.83 -0.92 32.49
C LEU A 202 18.13 -1.14 33.29
N ALA A 203 18.42 -2.39 33.64
CA ALA A 203 19.73 -2.72 34.21
C ALA A 203 20.76 -2.64 33.06
N PRO A 204 21.75 -1.75 33.09
CA PRO A 204 22.74 -1.68 32.03
C PRO A 204 23.49 -3.02 31.96
N HIS A 205 23.54 -3.64 30.79
CA HIS A 205 24.54 -4.66 30.51
C HIS A 205 25.90 -3.96 30.45
N ILE A 206 26.55 -3.82 31.61
CA ILE A 206 27.97 -3.49 31.68
C ILE A 206 28.70 -4.73 31.18
N SER A 207 28.94 -4.77 29.89
CA SER A 207 29.86 -5.74 29.29
C SER A 207 31.26 -5.30 29.70
N TYR A 208 31.86 -5.99 30.68
CA TYR A 208 33.27 -5.83 30.99
C TYR A 208 34.08 -6.47 29.84
N HIS A 209 34.40 -5.67 28.82
CA HIS A 209 35.40 -6.00 27.81
C HIS A 209 36.45 -4.89 27.77
#